data_AF-A0A814PAM9-F1
#
_entry.id   AF-A0A814PAM9-F1
#
_cell.length_a   1.000
_cell.length_b   1.000
_cell.length_c   1.000
_cell.angle_alpha   90.00
_cell.angle_beta   90.00
_cell.angle_gamma   90.00
#
_symmetry.space_group_name_H-M   'P 1'
#
loop_
_entity.id
_entity.type
_entity.pdbx_description
1 polymer ?
#
loop_
_entity_poly.entity_id
_entity_poly.type
_entity_poly.pdbx_seq_one_letter_code
_entity_poly.pdbx_strand_id
1 'polypeptide(L)'
;MNGIITNIEMFPNELFIELFAYISPYDLYNTFSNLNFRFNSIIDSLRNLHFILEEDWDNKERTIPFFASHISNLIIKHDEPIDFSCYSNIRSLKLSMPTENQCNAIQPYLLPNLEHLYISNLFFSNNSKQLCRFIFSPLFSRLRTCHIDRMTFNDYHPYSSLSLQQLTVSPCTWKSNMYRQIFKACPNLTYLRIIRLRNISFKLSFNFICSHTSLRHLHIHFYSIGHEWYSHIDWLLSNIPNLENLTLLIDQNETNMEFPFDLFAHLLTHRAPHLINFKVKIPLNNFLSNELDVIKRLHPLFIKIQLRRYQNQDSNNYLIILSER
;
A
#
# COMPACT_ATOMS: atom_id res chain seq x y z
N MET A 1 11.38 55.37 -30.13
CA MET A 1 11.86 54.23 -29.32
C MET A 1 11.27 52.98 -29.91
N ASN A 2 12.05 52.23 -30.69
CA ASN A 2 11.61 50.93 -31.21
C ASN A 2 11.57 49.98 -30.02
N GLY A 3 10.37 49.76 -29.47
CA GLY A 3 10.16 48.78 -28.42
C GLY A 3 10.60 47.42 -28.95
N ILE A 4 11.62 46.84 -28.32
CA ILE A 4 12.03 45.47 -28.59
C ILE A 4 10.86 44.62 -28.13
N ILE A 5 10.05 44.15 -29.08
CA ILE A 5 9.08 43.10 -28.81
C ILE A 5 9.92 41.85 -28.57
N THR A 6 10.13 41.51 -27.30
CA THR A 6 10.71 40.23 -26.93
C THR A 6 9.67 39.17 -27.21
N ASN A 7 9.76 38.52 -28.37
CA ASN A 7 8.89 37.40 -28.68
C ASN A 7 9.11 36.31 -27.62
N ILE A 8 8.02 35.91 -26.95
CA ILE A 8 8.03 34.81 -25.97
C ILE A 8 8.67 33.53 -26.55
N GLU A 9 8.58 33.36 -27.86
CA GLU A 9 9.18 32.29 -28.65
C GLU A 9 10.72 32.28 -28.66
N MET A 10 11.39 33.32 -28.13
CA MET A 10 12.85 33.36 -27.98
C MET A 10 13.36 32.79 -26.66
N PHE A 11 12.48 32.58 -25.67
CA PHE A 11 12.90 31.95 -24.41
C PHE A 11 13.38 30.51 -24.67
N PRO A 12 14.33 29.97 -23.89
CA PRO A 12 14.78 28.59 -24.01
C PRO A 12 13.73 27.58 -23.49
N ASN A 13 13.77 26.32 -23.95
CA ASN A 13 12.78 25.30 -23.58
C ASN A 13 12.82 25.00 -22.08
N GLU A 14 14.00 25.08 -21.47
CA GLU A 14 14.26 24.85 -20.06
C GLU A 14 13.42 25.77 -19.18
N LEU A 15 13.29 27.04 -19.58
CA LEU A 15 12.51 28.04 -18.85
C LEU A 15 11.00 27.75 -18.95
N PHE A 16 10.53 27.27 -20.10
CA PHE A 16 9.14 26.83 -20.23
C PHE A 16 8.85 25.59 -19.40
N ILE A 17 9.74 24.59 -19.41
CA ILE A 17 9.58 23.38 -18.57
C ILE A 17 9.50 23.77 -17.10
N GLU A 18 10.35 24.70 -16.66
CA GLU A 18 10.33 25.21 -15.29
C GLU A 18 9.01 25.94 -14.97
N LEU A 19 8.56 26.85 -15.84
CA LEU A 19 7.27 27.55 -15.65
C LEU A 19 6.08 26.58 -15.65
N PHE A 20 6.07 25.64 -16.58
CA PHE A 20 5.00 24.68 -16.78
C PHE A 20 4.90 23.66 -15.65
N ALA A 21 5.99 23.41 -14.92
CA ALA A 21 5.97 22.58 -13.72
C ALA A 21 5.02 23.10 -12.62
N TYR A 22 4.68 24.40 -12.64
CA TYR A 22 3.76 25.03 -11.70
C TYR A 22 2.31 25.10 -12.18
N ILE A 23 2.04 24.74 -13.44
CA ILE A 23 0.71 24.81 -14.05
C ILE A 23 0.11 23.39 -14.07
N SER A 24 -1.19 23.27 -13.82
CA SER A 24 -1.85 21.98 -13.94
C SER A 24 -1.76 21.47 -15.39
N PRO A 25 -1.52 20.16 -15.64
CA PRO A 25 -1.49 19.65 -17.00
C PRO A 25 -2.74 19.99 -17.81
N TYR A 26 -3.91 20.02 -17.15
CA TYR A 26 -5.17 20.40 -17.77
C TYR A 26 -5.14 21.85 -18.28
N ASP A 27 -4.77 22.82 -17.43
CA ASP A 27 -4.71 24.23 -17.82
C ASP A 27 -3.64 24.47 -18.86
N LEU A 28 -2.48 23.82 -18.69
CA LEU A 28 -1.37 23.87 -19.61
C LEU A 28 -1.80 23.45 -21.02
N TYR A 29 -2.41 22.29 -21.15
CA TYR A 29 -2.89 21.81 -22.43
C TYR A 29 -4.01 22.67 -22.97
N ASN A 30 -5.04 23.02 -22.19
CA ASN A 30 -6.15 23.85 -22.71
C ASN A 30 -5.72 25.27 -23.10
N THR A 31 -4.70 25.82 -22.45
CA THR A 31 -4.20 27.17 -22.72
C THR A 31 -3.20 27.18 -23.87
N PHE A 32 -2.28 26.20 -23.91
CA PHE A 32 -1.13 26.25 -24.80
C PHE A 32 -1.15 25.23 -25.95
N SER A 33 -2.04 24.23 -25.90
CA SER A 33 -2.17 23.29 -27.02
C SER A 33 -2.61 24.00 -28.28
N ASN A 34 -2.07 23.54 -29.42
CA ASN A 34 -2.36 24.08 -30.75
C ASN A 34 -2.01 25.56 -30.93
N LEU A 35 -1.38 26.23 -29.96
CA LEU A 35 -0.84 27.58 -30.17
C LEU A 35 0.28 27.56 -31.21
N ASN A 36 1.27 26.68 -31.03
CA ASN A 36 2.30 26.40 -32.02
C ASN A 36 2.96 25.03 -31.78
N PHE A 37 3.69 24.55 -32.79
CA PHE A 37 4.39 23.27 -32.73
C PHE A 37 5.41 23.17 -31.58
N ARG A 38 6.05 24.29 -31.22
CA ARG A 38 7.05 24.31 -30.15
C ARG A 38 6.42 24.04 -28.78
N PHE A 39 5.31 24.71 -28.45
CA PHE A 39 4.59 24.45 -27.21
C PHE A 39 4.08 23.01 -27.18
N ASN A 40 3.49 22.52 -28.26
CA ASN A 40 3.08 21.11 -28.35
C ASN A 40 4.26 20.16 -28.04
N SER A 41 5.43 20.39 -28.65
CA SER A 41 6.62 19.58 -28.38
C SER A 41 7.13 19.68 -26.95
N ILE A 42 7.07 20.86 -26.31
CA ILE A 42 7.47 21.03 -24.91
C ILE A 42 6.50 20.27 -24.02
N ILE A 43 5.21 20.44 -24.26
CA ILE A 43 4.16 19.82 -23.48
C ILE A 43 4.23 18.28 -23.63
N ASP A 44 4.42 17.76 -24.85
CA ASP A 44 4.59 16.33 -25.11
C ASP A 44 5.90 15.78 -24.49
N SER A 45 6.89 16.64 -24.25
CA SER A 45 8.11 16.27 -23.53
C SER A 45 7.92 16.18 -22.01
N LEU A 46 6.82 16.72 -21.47
CA LEU A 46 6.50 16.63 -20.05
C LEU A 46 6.14 15.18 -19.72
N ARG A 47 7.12 14.49 -19.15
CA ARG A 47 6.93 13.15 -18.64
C ARG A 47 6.23 13.21 -17.29
N ASN A 48 5.48 12.16 -17.00
CA ASN A 48 4.85 11.91 -15.71
C ASN A 48 3.67 12.82 -15.34
N LEU A 49 2.84 13.16 -16.34
CA LEU A 49 1.65 13.96 -16.09
C LEU A 49 0.73 13.26 -15.08
N HIS A 50 0.24 14.07 -14.15
CA HIS A 50 -0.67 13.68 -13.10
C HIS A 50 -2.05 14.22 -13.39
N PHE A 51 -3.06 13.35 -13.37
CA PHE A 51 -4.43 13.70 -13.69
C PHE A 51 -5.39 13.12 -12.66
N ILE A 52 -6.32 13.97 -12.20
CA ILE A 52 -7.34 13.62 -11.21
C ILE A 52 -8.70 13.78 -11.88
N LEU A 53 -9.48 12.70 -11.87
CA LEU A 53 -10.87 12.68 -12.26
C LEU A 53 -11.73 12.77 -11.00
N GLU A 54 -12.38 13.91 -10.79
CA GLU A 54 -13.25 14.18 -9.62
C GLU A 54 -14.73 13.91 -9.93
N GLU A 55 -15.57 13.74 -8.90
CA GLU A 55 -17.01 13.47 -9.04
C GLU A 55 -17.75 14.61 -9.74
N ASP A 56 -17.37 15.87 -9.49
CA ASP A 56 -18.02 17.05 -10.06
C ASP A 56 -17.67 17.34 -11.53
N TRP A 57 -17.16 16.35 -12.27
CA TRP A 57 -16.95 16.47 -13.72
C TRP A 57 -18.28 16.66 -14.49
N ASP A 58 -19.42 16.46 -13.83
CA ASP A 58 -20.76 16.35 -14.40
C ASP A 58 -21.33 17.57 -15.14
N ASN A 59 -20.67 18.72 -15.15
CA ASN A 59 -21.19 19.91 -15.86
C ASN A 59 -20.39 20.36 -17.07
N LYS A 60 -19.26 19.72 -17.39
CA LYS A 60 -18.45 20.07 -18.57
C LYS A 60 -18.21 18.83 -19.39
N GLU A 61 -18.41 18.95 -20.70
CA GLU A 61 -18.25 17.91 -21.71
C GLU A 61 -17.16 16.92 -21.32
N ARG A 62 -17.56 15.67 -21.06
CA ARG A 62 -16.72 14.52 -20.67
C ARG A 62 -15.79 14.10 -21.82
N THR A 63 -15.08 15.07 -22.40
CA THR A 63 -14.12 14.86 -23.46
C THR A 63 -12.86 14.28 -22.83
N ILE A 64 -12.45 13.12 -23.35
CA ILE A 64 -11.15 12.54 -23.02
C ILE A 64 -10.11 13.60 -23.38
N PRO A 65 -9.24 14.00 -22.44
CA PRO A 65 -8.21 14.97 -22.76
C PRO A 65 -7.37 14.43 -23.92
N PHE A 66 -7.09 15.27 -24.90
CA PHE A 66 -6.26 14.91 -26.07
C PHE A 66 -4.84 14.47 -25.68
N PHE A 67 -4.43 14.74 -24.45
CA PHE A 67 -3.19 14.31 -23.83
C PHE A 67 -3.30 13.05 -22.97
N ALA A 68 -4.43 12.33 -23.03
CA ALA A 68 -4.68 11.15 -22.19
C ALA A 68 -3.57 10.10 -22.30
N SER A 69 -3.00 9.93 -23.50
CA SER A 69 -1.89 9.00 -23.75
C SER A 69 -0.59 9.36 -23.04
N HIS A 70 -0.41 10.62 -22.62
CA HIS A 70 0.78 11.09 -21.90
C HIS A 70 0.64 10.97 -20.38
N ILE A 71 -0.57 10.72 -19.87
CA ILE A 71 -0.85 10.59 -18.43
C ILE A 71 -0.16 9.33 -17.91
N SER A 72 0.72 9.50 -16.93
CA SER A 72 1.35 8.37 -16.23
C SER A 72 0.70 8.11 -14.88
N ASN A 73 0.15 9.12 -14.22
CA ASN A 73 -0.43 9.02 -12.90
C ASN A 73 -1.90 9.42 -12.99
N LEU A 74 -2.78 8.44 -12.86
CA LEU A 74 -4.22 8.64 -12.93
C LEU A 74 -4.87 8.37 -11.58
N ILE A 75 -5.58 9.36 -11.04
CA ILE A 75 -6.40 9.24 -9.84
C ILE A 75 -7.86 9.37 -10.23
N ILE A 76 -8.67 8.38 -9.88
CA ILE A 76 -10.11 8.32 -10.15
C ILE A 76 -10.83 8.37 -8.81
N LYS A 77 -11.65 9.40 -8.63
CA LYS A 77 -12.44 9.63 -7.42
C LYS A 77 -13.95 9.50 -7.65
N HIS A 78 -14.39 9.06 -8.83
CA HIS A 78 -15.80 8.87 -9.18
C HIS A 78 -16.08 7.40 -9.54
N ASP A 79 -17.35 7.05 -9.69
CA ASP A 79 -17.84 5.70 -9.98
C ASP A 79 -18.14 5.43 -11.47
N GLU A 80 -18.15 6.49 -12.29
CA GLU A 80 -18.38 6.40 -13.75
C GLU A 80 -17.41 5.45 -14.48
N PRO A 81 -17.86 4.77 -15.56
CA PRO A 81 -17.01 3.92 -16.40
C PRO A 81 -15.83 4.69 -17.02
N ILE A 82 -14.70 4.01 -17.18
CA ILE A 82 -13.48 4.60 -17.76
C ILE A 82 -12.95 3.69 -18.86
N ASP A 83 -12.63 4.30 -19.99
CA ASP A 83 -11.91 3.64 -21.07
C ASP A 83 -10.40 3.82 -20.88
N PHE A 84 -9.75 2.80 -20.30
CA PHE A 84 -8.30 2.79 -20.12
C PHE A 84 -7.50 2.72 -21.44
N SER A 85 -8.13 2.40 -22.59
CA SER A 85 -7.43 2.37 -23.87
C SER A 85 -6.88 3.74 -24.28
N CYS A 86 -7.51 4.81 -23.78
CA CYS A 86 -7.09 6.19 -24.01
C CYS A 86 -5.83 6.59 -23.21
N TYR A 87 -5.45 5.81 -22.19
CA TYR A 87 -4.41 6.14 -21.21
C TYR A 87 -3.26 5.12 -21.25
N SER A 88 -2.66 4.94 -22.42
CA SER A 88 -1.68 3.88 -22.71
C SER A 88 -0.36 3.96 -21.92
N ASN A 89 -0.04 5.11 -21.32
CA ASN A 89 1.20 5.33 -20.56
C ASN A 89 1.02 5.32 -19.03
N ILE A 90 -0.13 4.86 -18.52
CA ILE A 90 -0.34 4.77 -17.06
C ILE A 90 0.73 3.89 -16.41
N ARG A 91 1.39 4.46 -15.41
CA ARG A 91 2.32 3.80 -14.50
C ARG A 91 1.80 3.74 -13.07
N SER A 92 1.00 4.71 -12.66
CA SER A 92 0.34 4.73 -11.36
C SER A 92 -1.16 4.94 -11.53
N LEU A 93 -1.95 4.03 -10.95
CA LEU A 93 -3.40 4.08 -10.98
C LEU A 93 -3.94 4.04 -9.55
N LYS A 94 -4.76 5.04 -9.20
CA LYS A 94 -5.44 5.13 -7.91
C LYS A 94 -6.94 5.21 -8.11
N LEU A 95 -7.69 4.25 -7.55
CA LEU A 95 -9.15 4.29 -7.53
C LEU A 95 -9.66 4.35 -6.09
N SER A 96 -10.62 5.24 -5.88
CA SER A 96 -11.37 5.37 -4.64
C SER A 96 -12.79 4.85 -4.84
N MET A 97 -13.16 3.83 -4.06
CA MET A 97 -14.48 3.17 -4.14
C MET A 97 -14.84 2.70 -5.56
N PRO A 98 -13.96 1.96 -6.26
CA PRO A 98 -14.21 1.63 -7.65
C PRO A 98 -15.43 0.74 -7.85
N THR A 99 -16.14 0.98 -8.96
CA THR A 99 -17.22 0.09 -9.41
C THR A 99 -16.67 -1.22 -9.96
N GLU A 100 -17.56 -2.19 -10.14
CA GLU A 100 -17.26 -3.44 -10.84
C GLU A 100 -16.71 -3.18 -12.25
N ASN A 101 -17.34 -2.28 -13.02
CA ASN A 101 -16.92 -1.97 -14.37
C ASN A 101 -15.50 -1.40 -14.42
N GLN A 102 -15.17 -0.49 -13.49
CA GLN A 102 -13.82 0.06 -13.37
C GLN A 102 -12.80 -1.04 -13.02
N CYS A 103 -13.11 -1.94 -12.07
CA CYS A 103 -12.23 -3.06 -11.74
C CYS A 103 -12.00 -4.00 -12.93
N ASN A 104 -13.06 -4.30 -13.68
CA ASN A 104 -13.01 -5.16 -14.87
C ASN A 104 -12.26 -4.49 -16.03
N ALA A 105 -12.24 -3.16 -16.10
CA ALA A 105 -11.48 -2.42 -17.09
C ALA A 105 -9.96 -2.43 -16.83
N ILE A 106 -9.52 -2.75 -15.61
CA ILE A 106 -8.09 -2.88 -15.26
C ILE A 106 -7.55 -4.18 -15.87
N GLN A 107 -7.08 -4.10 -17.10
CA GLN A 107 -6.56 -5.21 -17.88
C GLN A 107 -5.06 -5.04 -18.18
N PRO A 108 -4.24 -6.10 -18.08
CA PRO A 108 -2.81 -6.01 -18.35
C PRO A 108 -2.43 -5.49 -19.74
N TYR A 109 -3.24 -5.79 -20.77
CA TYR A 109 -2.98 -5.33 -22.15
C TYR A 109 -3.35 -3.86 -22.37
N LEU A 110 -4.27 -3.30 -21.58
CA LEU A 110 -4.61 -1.86 -21.62
C LEU A 110 -3.62 -1.04 -20.79
N LEU A 111 -3.05 -1.63 -19.74
CA LEU A 111 -2.16 -0.99 -18.79
C LEU A 111 -0.80 -1.70 -18.70
N PRO A 112 -0.07 -1.88 -19.83
CA PRO A 112 1.15 -2.68 -19.86
C PRO A 112 2.31 -2.05 -19.06
N ASN A 113 2.21 -0.75 -18.78
CA ASN A 113 3.23 0.02 -18.06
C ASN A 113 2.91 0.21 -16.56
N LEU A 114 1.86 -0.41 -16.04
CA LEU A 114 1.42 -0.21 -14.66
C LEU A 114 2.47 -0.72 -13.65
N GLU A 115 3.00 0.20 -12.84
CA GLU A 115 3.99 -0.05 -11.78
C GLU A 115 3.37 0.04 -10.38
N HIS A 116 2.38 0.91 -10.20
CA HIS A 116 1.74 1.21 -8.93
C HIS A 116 0.22 1.12 -9.05
N LEU A 117 -0.40 0.30 -8.21
CA LEU A 117 -1.85 0.17 -8.13
C LEU A 117 -2.34 0.45 -6.71
N TYR A 118 -3.30 1.36 -6.58
CA TYR A 118 -3.96 1.67 -5.31
C TYR A 118 -5.48 1.57 -5.47
N ILE A 119 -6.11 0.68 -4.71
CA ILE A 119 -7.56 0.48 -4.73
C ILE A 119 -8.08 0.54 -3.31
N SER A 120 -8.82 1.59 -3.00
CA SER A 120 -9.46 1.76 -1.69
C SER A 120 -10.94 1.38 -1.70
N ASN A 121 -11.43 0.88 -0.56
CA ASN A 121 -12.83 0.55 -0.34
C ASN A 121 -13.44 -0.41 -1.38
N LEU A 122 -12.77 -1.54 -1.66
CA LEU A 122 -13.31 -2.55 -2.58
C LEU A 122 -14.46 -3.33 -1.92
N PHE A 123 -15.71 -3.06 -2.29
CA PHE A 123 -16.89 -3.71 -1.68
C PHE A 123 -17.38 -4.98 -2.42
N PHE A 124 -16.88 -5.25 -3.64
CA PHE A 124 -17.43 -6.29 -4.52
C PHE A 124 -16.63 -7.60 -4.46
N SER A 125 -17.16 -8.60 -3.75
CA SER A 125 -16.48 -9.87 -3.44
C SER A 125 -16.25 -10.81 -4.63
N ASN A 126 -17.05 -10.70 -5.69
CA ASN A 126 -16.94 -11.55 -6.87
C ASN A 126 -15.91 -11.02 -7.87
N ASN A 127 -15.84 -9.70 -8.06
CA ASN A 127 -15.00 -9.07 -9.09
C ASN A 127 -13.60 -8.69 -8.58
N SER A 128 -13.45 -8.60 -7.25
CA SER A 128 -12.12 -8.67 -6.64
C SER A 128 -11.36 -9.90 -7.14
N LYS A 129 -12.03 -11.03 -7.42
CA LYS A 129 -11.35 -12.24 -7.90
C LYS A 129 -10.58 -12.01 -9.19
N GLN A 130 -11.20 -11.48 -10.25
CA GLN A 130 -10.53 -11.32 -11.55
C GLN A 130 -9.36 -10.34 -11.45
N LEU A 131 -9.58 -9.19 -10.83
CA LEU A 131 -8.52 -8.22 -10.60
C LEU A 131 -7.36 -8.81 -9.79
N CYS A 132 -7.67 -9.56 -8.72
CA CYS A 132 -6.66 -10.28 -7.95
C CYS A 132 -5.92 -11.30 -8.82
N ARG A 133 -6.62 -12.05 -9.68
CA ARG A 133 -5.96 -12.96 -10.64
C ARG A 133 -4.92 -12.21 -11.46
N PHE A 134 -5.24 -11.03 -11.98
CA PHE A 134 -4.28 -10.24 -12.74
C PHE A 134 -3.10 -9.74 -11.88
N ILE A 135 -3.38 -9.12 -10.72
CA ILE A 135 -2.35 -8.58 -9.81
C ILE A 135 -1.32 -9.65 -9.41
N PHE A 136 -1.80 -10.86 -9.10
CA PHE A 136 -0.97 -11.96 -8.63
C PHE A 136 -0.44 -12.85 -9.76
N SER A 137 -0.78 -12.56 -11.03
CA SER A 137 -0.26 -13.25 -12.22
C SER A 137 0.99 -12.56 -12.78
N PRO A 138 1.75 -13.24 -13.67
CA PRO A 138 2.86 -12.59 -14.38
C PRO A 138 2.42 -11.58 -15.44
N LEU A 139 1.11 -11.41 -15.70
CA LEU A 139 0.62 -10.55 -16.79
C LEU A 139 0.92 -9.07 -16.54
N PHE A 140 0.83 -8.61 -15.29
CA PHE A 140 1.30 -7.28 -14.90
C PHE A 140 2.81 -7.28 -14.64
N SER A 141 3.59 -7.48 -15.70
CA SER A 141 5.05 -7.66 -15.63
C SER A 141 5.84 -6.52 -14.97
N ARG A 142 5.24 -5.33 -14.84
CA ARG A 142 5.87 -4.14 -14.24
C ARG A 142 5.28 -3.73 -12.89
N LEU A 143 4.22 -4.38 -12.43
CA LEU A 143 3.55 -3.99 -11.19
C LEU A 143 4.45 -4.29 -9.99
N ARG A 144 4.95 -3.24 -9.34
CA ARG A 144 5.89 -3.31 -8.20
C ARG A 144 5.20 -3.12 -6.87
N THR A 145 4.21 -2.22 -6.82
CA THR A 145 3.50 -1.91 -5.58
C THR A 145 2.00 -2.04 -5.76
N CYS A 146 1.34 -2.72 -4.83
CA CYS A 146 -0.11 -2.83 -4.80
C CYS A 146 -0.64 -2.50 -3.41
N HIS A 147 -1.63 -1.62 -3.35
CA HIS A 147 -2.47 -1.38 -2.20
C HIS A 147 -3.89 -1.78 -2.55
N ILE A 148 -4.48 -2.69 -1.79
CA ILE A 148 -5.84 -3.16 -2.03
C ILE A 148 -6.60 -3.36 -0.73
N ASP A 149 -7.72 -2.66 -0.63
CA ASP A 149 -8.66 -2.82 0.47
C ASP A 149 -9.50 -4.07 0.30
N ARG A 150 -9.86 -4.72 1.43
CA ARG A 150 -10.90 -5.77 1.49
C ARG A 150 -10.72 -6.90 0.50
N MET A 151 -9.47 -7.20 0.15
CA MET A 151 -9.12 -8.27 -0.77
C MET A 151 -9.59 -9.63 -0.24
N THR A 152 -10.21 -10.43 -1.11
CA THR A 152 -10.67 -11.80 -0.79
C THR A 152 -9.92 -12.84 -1.61
N PHE A 153 -9.12 -13.65 -0.93
CA PHE A 153 -8.47 -14.82 -1.51
C PHE A 153 -9.43 -16.00 -1.51
N ASN A 154 -10.14 -16.21 -2.61
CA ASN A 154 -11.18 -17.23 -2.69
C ASN A 154 -10.69 -18.57 -3.28
N ASP A 155 -9.65 -18.56 -4.12
CA ASP A 155 -9.29 -19.72 -4.94
C ASP A 155 -7.81 -20.11 -4.78
N TYR A 156 -7.52 -21.42 -4.74
CA TYR A 156 -6.17 -21.99 -4.77
C TYR A 156 -5.61 -21.95 -6.20
N HIS A 157 -5.33 -20.77 -6.73
CA HIS A 157 -4.72 -20.69 -8.05
C HIS A 157 -3.21 -20.50 -7.96
N PRO A 158 -2.43 -21.17 -8.84
CA PRO A 158 -0.98 -21.12 -8.85
C PRO A 158 -0.47 -19.86 -9.54
N TYR A 159 -1.05 -18.69 -9.24
CA TYR A 159 -0.52 -17.44 -9.77
C TYR A 159 0.79 -17.11 -9.07
N SER A 160 1.74 -16.56 -9.83
CA SER A 160 3.02 -16.08 -9.32
C SER A 160 3.41 -14.80 -10.05
N SER A 161 3.26 -13.67 -9.37
CA SER A 161 3.76 -12.37 -9.81
C SER A 161 5.21 -12.23 -9.35
N LEU A 162 6.10 -12.18 -10.32
CA LEU A 162 7.54 -11.98 -10.07
C LEU A 162 7.90 -10.50 -9.92
N SER A 163 7.03 -9.59 -10.34
CA SER A 163 7.29 -8.15 -10.33
C SER A 163 6.88 -7.48 -9.01
N LEU A 164 5.91 -8.04 -8.30
CA LEU A 164 5.35 -7.42 -7.10
C LEU A 164 6.34 -7.49 -5.93
N GLN A 165 6.74 -6.32 -5.45
CA GLN A 165 7.73 -6.15 -4.38
C GLN A 165 7.09 -5.62 -3.09
N GLN A 166 6.00 -4.84 -3.20
CA GLN A 166 5.31 -4.27 -2.06
C GLN A 166 3.81 -4.54 -2.14
N LEU A 167 3.26 -5.09 -1.06
CA LEU A 167 1.83 -5.37 -0.95
C LEU A 167 1.30 -4.78 0.36
N THR A 168 0.26 -3.97 0.23
CA THR A 168 -0.57 -3.56 1.36
C THR A 168 -1.98 -4.10 1.17
N VAL A 169 -2.46 -4.85 2.16
CA VAL A 169 -3.85 -5.32 2.21
C VAL A 169 -4.51 -4.70 3.44
N SER A 170 -5.47 -3.80 3.22
CA SER A 170 -6.03 -3.01 4.31
C SER A 170 -7.38 -2.40 3.93
N PRO A 171 -8.47 -2.61 4.64
CA PRO A 171 -8.66 -3.55 5.73
C PRO A 171 -9.06 -4.93 5.19
N CYS A 172 -8.54 -6.04 5.72
CA CYS A 172 -8.87 -7.39 5.22
C CYS A 172 -9.73 -8.23 6.18
N THR A 173 -10.64 -9.03 5.62
CA THR A 173 -11.28 -10.16 6.31
C THR A 173 -10.40 -11.40 6.14
N TRP A 174 -9.86 -11.88 7.25
CA TRP A 174 -8.81 -12.88 7.21
C TRP A 174 -9.32 -14.27 6.82
N LYS A 175 -8.62 -14.95 5.91
CA LYS A 175 -8.76 -16.39 5.69
C LYS A 175 -7.52 -17.15 6.12
N SER A 176 -7.70 -18.35 6.66
CA SER A 176 -6.64 -19.16 7.29
C SER A 176 -5.40 -19.38 6.40
N ASN A 177 -5.56 -19.33 5.08
CA ASN A 177 -4.50 -19.56 4.10
C ASN A 177 -3.98 -18.29 3.39
N MET A 178 -4.38 -17.07 3.80
CA MET A 178 -4.01 -15.84 3.09
C MET A 178 -2.50 -15.65 2.94
N TYR A 179 -1.72 -15.80 4.02
CA TYR A 179 -0.26 -15.68 3.94
C TYR A 179 0.37 -16.69 3.01
N ARG A 180 -0.08 -17.94 3.08
CA ARG A 180 0.37 -18.99 2.17
C ARG A 180 0.12 -18.58 0.72
N GLN A 181 -1.04 -18.00 0.43
CA GLN A 181 -1.35 -17.56 -0.92
C GLN A 181 -0.48 -16.39 -1.35
N ILE A 182 -0.32 -15.37 -0.49
CA ILE A 182 0.56 -14.21 -0.76
C ILE A 182 1.99 -14.69 -1.00
N PHE A 183 2.53 -15.54 -0.12
CA PHE A 183 3.92 -15.99 -0.20
C PHE A 183 4.20 -16.83 -1.44
N LYS A 184 3.24 -17.67 -1.86
CA LYS A 184 3.35 -18.40 -3.13
C LYS A 184 3.21 -17.48 -4.33
N ALA A 185 2.31 -16.51 -4.24
CA ALA A 185 1.99 -15.63 -5.34
C ALA A 185 3.00 -14.52 -5.57
N CYS A 186 3.81 -14.16 -4.58
CA CYS A 186 4.72 -13.02 -4.67
C CYS A 186 6.11 -13.39 -4.13
N PRO A 187 6.87 -14.29 -4.78
CA PRO A 187 8.15 -14.77 -4.25
C PRO A 187 9.21 -13.66 -4.06
N ASN A 188 9.07 -12.53 -4.77
CA ASN A 188 9.96 -11.37 -4.69
C ASN A 188 9.44 -10.26 -3.76
N LEU A 189 8.42 -10.53 -2.96
CA LEU A 189 7.83 -9.56 -2.04
C LEU A 189 8.85 -9.18 -0.95
N THR A 190 9.24 -7.90 -0.90
CA THR A 190 10.17 -7.36 0.10
C THR A 190 9.45 -6.63 1.23
N TYR A 191 8.23 -6.13 0.97
CA TYR A 191 7.39 -5.43 1.93
C TYR A 191 5.96 -5.96 1.95
N LEU A 192 5.47 -6.29 3.15
CA LEU A 192 4.09 -6.72 3.38
C LEU A 192 3.46 -5.93 4.53
N ARG A 193 2.36 -5.23 4.24
CA ARG A 193 1.51 -4.58 5.24
C ARG A 193 0.12 -5.19 5.25
N ILE A 194 -0.35 -5.59 6.41
CA ILE A 194 -1.68 -6.16 6.60
C ILE A 194 -2.39 -5.44 7.75
N ILE A 195 -3.58 -4.90 7.46
CA ILE A 195 -4.46 -4.31 8.46
C ILE A 195 -5.71 -5.17 8.57
N ARG A 196 -5.88 -5.81 9.73
CA ARG A 196 -6.90 -6.85 9.95
C ARG A 196 -8.12 -6.28 10.66
N LEU A 197 -9.31 -6.48 10.08
CA LEU A 197 -10.58 -6.17 10.76
C LEU A 197 -10.93 -7.18 11.85
N ARG A 198 -11.80 -6.73 12.75
CA ARG A 198 -12.39 -7.49 13.86
C ARG A 198 -13.25 -8.67 13.36
N ASN A 199 -13.39 -9.70 14.21
CA ASN A 199 -14.43 -10.76 14.14
C ASN A 199 -14.31 -11.89 13.09
N ILE A 200 -13.14 -12.48 12.86
CA ILE A 200 -13.10 -13.81 12.24
C ILE A 200 -12.19 -14.71 13.07
N SER A 201 -12.75 -15.79 13.61
CA SER A 201 -12.02 -16.82 14.34
C SER A 201 -10.94 -17.40 13.43
N PHE A 202 -9.70 -17.41 13.91
CA PHE A 202 -8.56 -17.69 13.07
C PHE A 202 -7.94 -19.02 13.47
N LYS A 203 -8.36 -20.07 12.77
CA LYS A 203 -7.67 -21.36 12.87
C LYS A 203 -6.51 -21.38 11.89
N LEU A 204 -5.29 -21.16 12.40
CA LEU A 204 -4.08 -21.53 11.66
C LEU A 204 -4.12 -23.01 11.36
N SER A 205 -4.04 -23.36 10.09
CA SER A 205 -3.64 -24.71 9.70
C SER A 205 -2.12 -24.78 9.74
N PHE A 206 -1.56 -25.17 10.89
CA PHE A 206 -0.11 -25.26 11.12
C PHE A 206 0.62 -26.29 10.23
N ASN A 207 -0.11 -27.08 9.45
CA ASN A 207 0.43 -28.15 8.61
C ASN A 207 1.14 -27.65 7.34
N PHE A 208 1.40 -26.35 7.22
CA PHE A 208 2.03 -25.79 6.02
C PHE A 208 3.31 -25.02 6.36
N ILE A 209 4.39 -25.48 5.74
CA ILE A 209 5.73 -24.89 5.81
C ILE A 209 5.94 -24.12 4.49
N CYS A 210 6.19 -22.82 4.57
CA CYS A 210 6.54 -22.01 3.41
C CYS A 210 7.43 -20.85 3.84
N SER A 211 8.72 -21.02 3.63
CA SER A 211 9.69 -19.97 3.87
C SER A 211 9.61 -18.91 2.77
N HIS A 212 9.51 -17.64 3.17
CA HIS A 212 9.54 -16.48 2.29
C HIS A 212 10.86 -15.72 2.48
N THR A 213 11.86 -16.09 1.68
CA THR A 213 13.24 -15.63 1.87
C THR A 213 13.49 -14.20 1.40
N SER A 214 12.61 -13.60 0.60
CA SER A 214 12.76 -12.23 0.08
C SER A 214 12.14 -11.14 0.97
N LEU A 215 11.26 -11.52 1.89
CA LEU A 215 10.50 -10.55 2.69
C LEU A 215 11.41 -9.97 3.78
N ARG A 216 11.47 -8.64 3.83
CA ARG A 216 12.34 -7.87 4.74
C ARG A 216 11.55 -6.97 5.69
N HIS A 217 10.38 -6.52 5.26
CA HIS A 217 9.53 -5.62 6.03
C HIS A 217 8.15 -6.23 6.22
N LEU A 218 7.74 -6.34 7.48
CA LEU A 218 6.43 -6.83 7.88
C LEU A 218 5.76 -5.81 8.79
N HIS A 219 4.58 -5.34 8.37
CA HIS A 219 3.73 -4.46 9.15
C HIS A 219 2.38 -5.12 9.35
N ILE A 220 2.04 -5.43 10.60
CA ILE A 220 0.77 -6.04 10.95
C ILE A 220 0.02 -5.14 11.92
N HIS A 221 -1.27 -4.97 11.67
CA HIS A 221 -2.17 -4.25 12.55
C HIS A 221 -3.38 -5.12 12.87
N PHE A 222 -3.52 -5.46 14.15
CA PHE A 222 -4.63 -6.23 14.70
C PHE A 222 -5.60 -5.31 15.44
N TYR A 223 -6.87 -5.26 15.00
CA TYR A 223 -7.96 -4.59 15.73
C TYR A 223 -8.70 -5.51 16.73
N SER A 224 -8.58 -6.84 16.57
CA SER A 224 -9.17 -7.85 17.48
C SER A 224 -8.69 -9.23 17.05
N ILE A 225 -7.87 -9.87 17.87
CA ILE A 225 -7.30 -11.21 17.58
C ILE A 225 -7.37 -12.15 18.79
N GLY A 226 -7.83 -11.65 19.95
CA GLY A 226 -7.89 -12.42 21.19
C GLY A 226 -6.54 -13.01 21.57
N HIS A 227 -6.53 -14.22 22.13
CA HIS A 227 -5.32 -14.93 22.56
C HIS A 227 -4.52 -15.58 21.41
N GLU A 228 -5.02 -15.59 20.17
CA GLU A 228 -4.39 -16.28 19.03
C GLU A 228 -3.25 -15.47 18.37
N TRP A 229 -2.99 -14.24 18.82
CA TRP A 229 -2.00 -13.38 18.17
C TRP A 229 -0.57 -13.92 18.30
N TYR A 230 -0.24 -14.56 19.42
CA TYR A 230 1.10 -15.05 19.66
C TYR A 230 1.46 -16.18 18.69
N SER A 231 0.59 -17.19 18.58
CA SER A 231 0.80 -18.32 17.66
C SER A 231 0.85 -17.88 16.20
N HIS A 232 0.12 -16.80 15.88
CA HIS A 232 0.17 -16.15 14.59
C HIS A 232 1.51 -15.50 14.28
N ILE A 233 2.04 -14.71 15.21
CA ILE A 233 3.33 -14.07 15.03
C ILE A 233 4.45 -15.12 15.03
N ASP A 234 4.39 -16.16 15.87
CA ASP A 234 5.37 -17.26 15.84
C ASP A 234 5.38 -17.98 14.49
N TRP A 235 4.19 -18.33 13.97
CA TRP A 235 4.10 -18.94 12.64
C TRP A 235 4.70 -18.02 11.57
N LEU A 236 4.40 -16.72 11.59
CA LEU A 236 4.95 -15.78 10.60
C LEU A 236 6.45 -15.67 10.65
N LEU A 237 7.00 -15.42 11.84
CA LEU A 237 8.45 -15.25 12.00
C LEU A 237 9.19 -16.55 11.66
N SER A 238 8.60 -17.71 11.94
CA SER A 238 9.13 -19.02 11.51
C SER A 238 9.20 -19.18 9.99
N ASN A 239 8.38 -18.44 9.24
CA ASN A 239 8.31 -18.50 7.78
C ASN A 239 8.99 -17.30 7.08
N ILE A 240 9.55 -16.34 7.82
CA ILE A 240 10.23 -15.16 7.26
C ILE A 240 11.62 -15.02 7.91
N PRO A 241 12.58 -15.91 7.58
CA PRO A 241 13.84 -16.01 8.31
C PRO A 241 14.71 -14.74 8.20
N ASN A 242 14.54 -13.97 7.13
CA ASN A 242 15.36 -12.80 6.82
C ASN A 242 14.66 -11.48 7.19
N LEU A 243 13.73 -11.49 8.14
CA LEU A 243 13.00 -10.28 8.52
C LEU A 243 13.93 -9.24 9.16
N GLU A 244 13.98 -8.05 8.57
CA GLU A 244 14.81 -6.93 9.05
C GLU A 244 13.98 -5.88 9.79
N ASN A 245 12.70 -5.74 9.44
CA ASN A 245 11.82 -4.70 9.96
C ASN A 245 10.46 -5.30 10.35
N LEU A 246 10.10 -5.19 11.64
CA LEU A 246 8.82 -5.63 12.18
C LEU A 246 8.07 -4.47 12.82
N THR A 247 6.89 -4.16 12.30
CA THR A 247 5.91 -3.30 12.96
C THR A 247 4.68 -4.11 13.32
N LEU A 248 4.36 -4.17 14.61
CA LEU A 248 3.20 -4.87 15.13
C LEU A 248 2.36 -3.88 15.95
N LEU A 249 1.17 -3.59 15.44
CA LEU A 249 0.20 -2.74 16.10
C LEU A 249 -0.94 -3.63 16.60
N ILE A 250 -1.13 -3.67 17.91
CA ILE A 250 -2.22 -4.39 18.55
C ILE A 250 -3.10 -3.32 19.16
N ASP A 251 -4.30 -3.17 18.60
CA ASP A 251 -5.38 -2.39 19.19
C ASP A 251 -6.44 -3.41 19.62
N GLN A 252 -6.35 -3.90 20.85
CA GLN A 252 -7.36 -4.78 21.43
C GLN A 252 -8.24 -3.99 22.39
N ASN A 253 -9.55 -4.17 22.28
CA ASN A 253 -10.54 -3.60 23.21
C ASN A 253 -10.84 -4.54 24.39
N GLU A 254 -10.19 -5.71 24.46
CA GLU A 254 -10.37 -6.66 25.54
C GLU A 254 -9.52 -6.24 26.75
N THR A 255 -10.18 -5.98 27.88
CA THR A 255 -9.58 -5.40 29.09
C THR A 255 -8.59 -6.32 29.81
N ASN A 256 -8.49 -7.59 29.42
CA ASN A 256 -7.81 -8.63 30.20
C ASN A 256 -6.63 -9.29 29.47
N MET A 257 -6.17 -8.73 28.33
CA MET A 257 -5.00 -9.29 27.65
C MET A 257 -3.71 -8.84 28.32
N GLU A 258 -3.01 -9.78 28.94
CA GLU A 258 -1.63 -9.60 29.39
C GLU A 258 -0.68 -9.97 28.25
N PHE A 259 0.25 -9.06 27.93
CA PHE A 259 1.24 -9.30 26.89
C PHE A 259 2.44 -10.07 27.49
N PRO A 260 2.75 -11.31 27.03
CA PRO A 260 3.82 -12.12 27.59
C PRO A 260 5.16 -11.69 27.00
N PHE A 261 5.74 -10.63 27.57
CA PHE A 261 6.97 -10.01 27.07
C PHE A 261 8.17 -10.97 27.03
N ASP A 262 8.26 -11.88 27.98
CA ASP A 262 9.30 -12.89 28.11
C ASP A 262 9.23 -13.91 26.96
N LEU A 263 8.05 -14.47 26.70
CA LEU A 263 7.81 -15.37 25.57
C LEU A 263 8.05 -14.64 24.25
N PHE A 264 7.60 -13.39 24.15
CA PHE A 264 7.80 -12.60 22.93
C PHE A 264 9.28 -12.24 22.70
N ALA A 265 10.04 -11.91 23.74
CA ALA A 265 11.49 -11.70 23.65
C ALA A 265 12.22 -12.96 23.20
N HIS A 266 11.85 -14.11 23.78
CA HIS A 266 12.37 -15.42 23.36
C HIS A 266 12.06 -15.69 21.89
N LEU A 267 10.81 -15.43 21.46
CA LEU A 267 10.38 -15.58 20.07
C LEU A 267 11.24 -14.77 19.11
N LEU A 268 11.44 -13.47 19.38
CA LEU A 268 12.25 -12.59 18.54
C LEU A 268 13.69 -13.09 18.42
N THR A 269 14.28 -13.51 19.54
CA THR A 269 15.66 -14.03 19.59
C THR A 269 15.84 -15.24 18.68
N HIS A 270 14.86 -16.15 18.66
CA HIS A 270 14.98 -17.43 17.94
C HIS A 270 14.47 -17.38 16.50
N ARG A 271 13.47 -16.54 16.21
CA ARG A 271 12.79 -16.52 14.91
C ARG A 271 13.17 -15.33 14.03
N ALA A 272 13.71 -14.26 14.60
CA ALA A 272 14.03 -13.04 13.85
C ALA A 272 15.47 -12.55 14.14
N PRO A 273 16.50 -13.38 13.89
CA PRO A 273 17.89 -13.05 14.22
C PRO A 273 18.43 -11.84 13.42
N HIS A 274 17.82 -11.52 12.28
CA HIS A 274 18.20 -10.40 11.41
C HIS A 274 17.39 -9.12 11.68
N LEU A 275 16.58 -9.09 12.73
CA LEU A 275 15.71 -7.95 13.02
C LEU A 275 16.53 -6.73 13.46
N ILE A 276 16.45 -5.65 12.67
CA ILE A 276 17.15 -4.38 12.91
C ILE A 276 16.18 -3.36 13.52
N ASN A 277 15.03 -3.19 12.86
CA ASN A 277 14.02 -2.22 13.27
C ASN A 277 12.78 -2.95 13.79
N PHE A 278 12.35 -2.52 14.97
CA PHE A 278 11.26 -3.14 15.68
C PHE A 278 10.36 -2.07 16.28
N LYS A 279 9.06 -2.20 16.02
CA LYS A 279 8.03 -1.36 16.60
C LYS A 279 6.88 -2.23 17.06
N VAL A 280 6.59 -2.18 18.35
CA VAL A 280 5.38 -2.79 18.92
C VAL A 280 4.56 -1.72 19.60
N LYS A 281 3.27 -1.64 19.25
CA LYS A 281 2.27 -0.86 19.98
C LYS A 281 1.27 -1.85 20.58
N ILE A 282 1.15 -1.86 21.90
CA ILE A 282 0.22 -2.75 22.63
C ILE A 282 -0.63 -1.94 23.59
N PRO A 283 -1.91 -2.31 23.78
CA PRO A 283 -2.74 -1.69 24.80
C PRO A 283 -2.25 -2.16 26.17
N LEU A 284 -2.24 -1.26 27.14
CA LEU A 284 -1.86 -1.56 28.51
C LEU A 284 -3.09 -1.52 29.40
N ASN A 285 -3.47 -2.70 29.87
CA ASN A 285 -4.40 -2.86 30.98
C ASN A 285 -3.57 -3.32 32.18
N ASN A 286 -3.66 -2.59 33.30
CA ASN A 286 -3.01 -2.93 34.57
C ASN A 286 -1.46 -2.92 34.62
N PHE A 287 -0.81 -2.23 33.67
CA PHE A 287 0.66 -2.16 33.61
C PHE A 287 1.25 -1.26 34.71
N LEU A 288 2.17 -1.80 35.50
CA LEU A 288 2.86 -1.06 36.54
C LEU A 288 4.17 -0.47 36.01
N SER A 289 4.47 0.78 36.34
CA SER A 289 5.67 1.47 35.81
C SER A 289 7.00 0.82 36.19
N ASN A 290 7.04 0.06 37.29
CA ASN A 290 8.22 -0.68 37.75
C ASN A 290 8.57 -1.89 36.85
N GLU A 291 7.64 -2.37 36.02
CA GLU A 291 7.87 -3.48 35.09
C GLU A 291 8.72 -3.08 33.87
N LEU A 292 8.84 -1.78 33.57
CA LEU A 292 9.58 -1.28 32.41
C LEU A 292 11.05 -1.70 32.43
N ASP A 293 11.69 -1.66 33.60
CA ASP A 293 13.10 -2.02 33.72
C ASP A 293 13.33 -3.52 33.60
N VAL A 294 12.34 -4.33 33.99
CA VAL A 294 12.36 -5.78 33.75
C VAL A 294 12.25 -6.05 32.24
N ILE A 295 11.30 -5.41 31.55
CA ILE A 295 11.06 -5.62 30.11
C ILE A 295 12.28 -5.21 29.28
N LYS A 296 12.91 -4.08 29.59
CA LYS A 296 14.15 -3.63 28.89
C LYS A 296 15.27 -4.67 28.95
N ARG A 297 15.33 -5.49 30.01
CA ARG A 297 16.35 -6.53 30.17
C ARG A 297 16.03 -7.82 29.42
N LEU A 298 14.79 -8.01 28.96
CA LEU A 298 14.36 -9.23 28.27
C LEU A 298 14.95 -9.32 26.86
N HIS A 299 15.12 -8.20 26.16
CA HIS A 299 15.61 -8.22 24.77
C HIS A 299 16.37 -6.93 24.40
N PRO A 300 17.47 -6.99 23.63
CA PRO A 300 18.21 -5.81 23.18
C PRO A 300 17.38 -4.82 22.33
N LEU A 301 16.30 -5.27 21.69
CA LEU A 301 15.39 -4.39 20.93
C LEU A 301 14.40 -3.64 21.84
N PHE A 302 14.32 -3.96 23.13
CA PHE A 302 13.37 -3.34 24.06
C PHE A 302 13.97 -2.14 24.80
N ILE A 303 15.10 -1.57 24.33
CA ILE A 303 15.79 -0.48 25.02
C ILE A 303 14.95 0.81 25.05
N LYS A 304 14.35 1.21 23.92
CA LYS A 304 13.53 2.43 23.83
C LYS A 304 12.06 2.07 24.02
N ILE A 305 11.59 2.15 25.27
CA ILE A 305 10.17 1.99 25.61
C ILE A 305 9.56 3.35 25.91
N GLN A 306 8.49 3.71 25.21
CA GLN A 306 7.69 4.90 25.44
C GLN A 306 6.32 4.51 25.98
N LEU A 307 5.99 4.96 27.19
CA LEU A 307 4.63 4.87 27.72
C LEU A 307 3.84 6.09 27.22
N ARG A 308 2.77 5.86 26.47
CA ARG A 308 1.87 6.94 26.03
C ARG A 308 0.50 6.79 26.69
N ARG A 309 0.15 7.79 27.51
CA ARG A 309 -1.18 7.92 28.11
C ARG A 309 -2.00 8.89 27.26
N TYR A 310 -3.14 8.44 26.75
CA TYR A 310 -4.08 9.33 26.07
C TYR A 310 -5.00 9.99 27.10
N GLN A 311 -5.10 11.32 27.07
CA GLN A 311 -5.95 12.10 27.98
C GLN A 311 -7.41 12.23 27.51
N ASN A 312 -7.78 11.58 26.40
CA ASN A 312 -9.15 11.66 25.85
C ASN A 312 -10.04 10.54 26.40
N GLN A 313 -11.35 10.81 26.48
CA GLN A 313 -12.39 10.08 27.21
C GLN A 313 -12.57 8.58 26.87
N ASP A 314 -11.93 8.07 25.81
CA ASP A 314 -11.88 6.63 25.46
C ASP A 314 -10.51 6.00 25.77
N SER A 315 -9.96 6.35 26.93
CA SER A 315 -8.53 6.25 27.29
C SER A 315 -7.99 4.81 27.41
N ASN A 316 -7.60 4.24 26.26
CA ASN A 316 -6.66 3.12 26.24
C ASN A 316 -5.23 3.65 26.38
N ASN A 317 -4.52 3.22 27.42
CA ASN A 317 -3.09 3.45 27.54
C ASN A 317 -2.34 2.54 26.58
N TYR A 318 -1.22 2.99 26.02
CA TYR A 318 -0.40 2.18 25.13
C TYR A 318 1.06 2.15 25.55
N LEU A 319 1.68 0.98 25.42
CA LEU A 319 3.12 0.85 25.42
C LEU A 319 3.59 0.84 23.96
N ILE A 320 4.56 1.69 23.66
CA ILE A 320 5.25 1.68 22.37
C ILE A 320 6.69 1.28 22.63
N ILE A 321 7.09 0.11 22.13
CA ILE A 321 8.48 -0.33 22.13
C ILE A 321 9.05 -0.03 20.75
N LEU A 322 10.18 0.66 20.72
CA LEU A 322 10.93 1.03 19.53
C LEU A 322 12.35 0.48 19.64
N SER A 323 12.90 -0.03 18.53
CA SER A 323 14.33 -0.12 18.34
C SER A 323 14.74 0.88 17.27
N GLU A 324 15.76 1.66 17.58
CA GLU A 324 16.54 2.40 16.59
C GLU A 324 17.98 2.04 16.91
N ARG A 325 18.61 1.27 16.03
CA ARG A 325 20.05 1.04 16.07
C ARG A 325 20.77 2.13 15.31
#